data_AF-A0A2A8CUT5-F1
#
_entry.id   AF-A0A2A8CUT5-F1
#
_cell.length_a   1.000
_cell.length_b   1.000
_cell.length_c   1.000
_cell.angle_alpha   90.00
_cell.angle_beta   90.00
_cell.angle_gamma   90.00
#
_symmetry.space_group_name_H-M   'P 1'
#
loop_
_entity.id
_entity.type
_entity.pdbx_description
1 polymer ?
#
loop_
_entity_poly.entity_id
_entity_poly.type
_entity_poly.pdbx_seq_one_letter_code
_entity_poly.pdbx_strand_id
1 'polypeptide(L)'
;MHAKLIRRTVALALLGLLATCFTVQAQSPIVEAANSNDEAVLQIHDDGGFVATDASNTGSIPASGAGRRMMWYPEAYAFRAGRVFGTQWDAANVGNGSVALGSNTTASGSAAIALGSSSTASGPVSFAAGVSSEANGDYSIAMGYRAVAGGYQSVAIGDEAEANDRYALALGSQAKVNSYTGVAIGWKASTGAANQGGMVLSADYTASGPGPSLQGTGQFAANARHFWFGDNASVTYNSGHLISTSSGAYLTDGGTWTNSSDSTKKAEYRPVDGENVLQALRDISVQTWSYKAESESVRHMGPTAQDFHAAFGLGDSEKAISTVDIDGVNMRAIQALEQRTRTLKEENEALEARVARLEEAIQQQNGVLAGFGGYGPVALLALAMVGAAAIWRRRSTVA
;
A
#
# COMPACT_ATOMS: atom_id res chain seq x y z
N MET A 1 -89.94 -21.50 4.26
CA MET A 1 -89.24 -22.13 5.41
C MET A 1 -87.75 -22.43 5.15
N HIS A 2 -87.26 -22.51 3.90
CA HIS A 2 -85.87 -22.93 3.61
C HIS A 2 -84.79 -21.80 3.59
N ALA A 3 -85.13 -20.53 3.36
CA ALA A 3 -84.13 -19.46 3.27
C ALA A 3 -83.58 -18.96 4.63
N LYS A 4 -84.34 -19.14 5.73
CA LYS A 4 -83.92 -18.74 7.09
C LYS A 4 -83.02 -19.77 7.78
N LEU A 5 -83.06 -21.04 7.35
CA LEU A 5 -82.24 -22.10 7.94
C LEU A 5 -80.81 -22.02 7.41
N ILE A 6 -80.61 -21.82 6.10
CA ILE A 6 -79.29 -21.74 5.45
C ILE A 6 -78.48 -20.54 5.96
N ARG A 7 -79.10 -19.38 6.21
CA ARG A 7 -78.39 -18.21 6.77
C ARG A 7 -77.92 -18.42 8.22
N ARG A 8 -78.63 -19.23 9.02
CA ARG A 8 -78.21 -19.54 10.41
C ARG A 8 -77.12 -20.60 10.45
N THR A 9 -77.17 -21.61 9.58
CA THR A 9 -76.14 -22.66 9.53
C THR A 9 -74.83 -22.14 8.91
N VAL A 10 -74.90 -21.26 7.91
CA VAL A 10 -73.70 -20.63 7.32
C VAL A 10 -73.12 -19.57 8.25
N ALA A 11 -73.93 -18.81 8.99
CA ALA A 11 -73.42 -17.86 9.99
C ALA A 11 -72.80 -18.54 11.22
N LEU A 12 -73.33 -19.68 11.69
CA LEU A 12 -72.68 -20.47 12.76
C LEU A 12 -71.41 -21.19 12.28
N ALA A 13 -71.39 -21.68 11.03
CA ALA A 13 -70.19 -22.28 10.45
C ALA A 13 -69.08 -21.25 10.19
N LEU A 14 -69.42 -20.01 9.82
CA LEU A 14 -68.45 -18.90 9.69
C LEU A 14 -68.04 -18.30 11.03
N LEU A 15 -68.89 -18.27 12.07
CA LEU A 15 -68.45 -17.86 13.43
C LEU A 15 -67.55 -18.91 14.08
N GLY A 16 -67.76 -20.21 13.80
CA GLY A 16 -66.90 -21.29 14.31
C GLY A 16 -65.55 -21.40 13.62
N LEU A 17 -65.37 -20.80 12.43
CA LEU A 17 -64.12 -20.85 11.66
C LEU A 17 -63.21 -19.63 11.85
N LEU A 18 -63.65 -18.62 12.61
CA LEU A 18 -62.97 -17.32 12.75
C LEU A 18 -62.29 -17.11 14.11
N ALA A 19 -62.19 -18.15 14.95
CA ALA A 19 -61.57 -18.06 16.27
C ALA A 19 -60.63 -19.22 16.60
N THR A 20 -59.96 -19.83 15.62
CA THR A 20 -58.71 -20.56 15.91
C THR A 20 -57.55 -19.56 15.96
N CYS A 21 -57.66 -18.62 16.90
CA CYS A 21 -56.48 -17.97 17.42
C CYS A 21 -55.76 -19.05 18.22
N PHE A 22 -54.72 -19.66 17.64
CA PHE A 22 -53.77 -20.42 18.43
C PHE A 22 -53.05 -19.41 19.33
N THR A 23 -53.67 -19.08 20.46
CA THR A 23 -52.93 -18.56 21.59
C THR A 23 -52.06 -19.72 22.03
N VAL A 24 -50.76 -19.64 21.75
CA VAL A 24 -49.78 -20.55 22.33
C VAL A 24 -49.85 -20.32 23.84
N GLN A 25 -50.63 -21.15 24.52
CA GLN A 25 -50.71 -21.15 25.98
C GLN A 25 -49.49 -21.92 26.48
N ALA A 26 -48.77 -21.35 27.45
CA ALA A 26 -47.63 -22.02 28.07
C ALA A 26 -48.05 -23.41 28.59
N GLN A 27 -47.16 -24.41 28.46
CA GLN A 27 -47.38 -25.75 29.00
C GLN A 27 -47.67 -25.70 30.50
N SER A 28 -48.55 -26.57 30.98
CA SER A 28 -48.68 -26.83 32.40
C SER A 28 -47.44 -27.56 32.92
N PRO A 29 -46.85 -27.15 34.05
CA PRO A 29 -45.73 -27.88 34.64
C PRO A 29 -46.19 -29.19 35.30
N ILE A 30 -45.32 -30.21 35.27
CA ILE A 30 -45.48 -31.46 36.03
C ILE A 30 -44.84 -31.38 37.42
N VAL A 31 -43.85 -30.49 37.60
CA VAL A 31 -43.25 -30.15 38.90
C VAL A 31 -43.18 -28.64 38.99
N GLU A 32 -43.65 -28.08 40.11
CA GLU A 32 -43.58 -26.66 40.41
C GLU A 32 -43.06 -26.47 41.83
N ALA A 33 -42.06 -25.60 41.99
CA ALA A 33 -41.62 -25.08 43.27
C ALA A 33 -41.95 -23.60 43.34
N ALA A 34 -42.59 -23.19 44.43
CA ALA A 34 -42.98 -21.81 44.71
C ALA A 34 -42.12 -21.20 45.82
N ASN A 35 -42.01 -19.86 45.83
CA ASN A 35 -41.37 -19.11 46.92
C ASN A 35 -42.34 -18.92 48.11
N SER A 36 -41.93 -18.16 49.13
CA SER A 36 -42.78 -17.87 50.30
C SER A 36 -44.03 -17.03 50.01
N ASN A 37 -44.12 -16.43 48.82
CA ASN A 37 -45.26 -15.65 48.35
C ASN A 37 -46.20 -16.47 47.46
N ASP A 38 -45.99 -17.79 47.34
CA ASP A 38 -46.74 -18.70 46.46
C ASP A 38 -46.55 -18.41 44.97
N GLU A 39 -45.43 -17.79 44.60
CA GLU A 39 -45.06 -17.52 43.21
C GLU A 39 -44.16 -18.65 42.68
N ALA A 40 -44.49 -19.21 41.51
CA ALA A 40 -43.68 -20.25 40.87
C ALA A 40 -42.28 -19.73 40.49
N VAL A 41 -41.23 -20.41 40.97
CA VAL A 41 -39.80 -20.05 40.75
C VAL A 41 -38.98 -21.14 40.05
N LEU A 42 -39.47 -22.38 40.04
CA LEU A 42 -38.91 -23.46 39.23
C LEU A 42 -40.05 -24.35 38.74
N GLN A 43 -40.12 -24.54 37.44
CA GLN A 43 -41.12 -25.38 36.78
C GLN A 43 -40.41 -26.40 35.88
N ILE A 44 -40.88 -27.65 35.87
CA ILE A 44 -40.45 -28.70 34.94
C ILE A 44 -41.70 -29.17 34.18
N HIS A 45 -41.60 -29.29 32.86
CA HIS A 45 -42.68 -29.65 31.96
C HIS A 45 -42.59 -31.12 31.51
N ASP A 46 -43.66 -31.63 30.91
CA ASP A 46 -43.81 -33.03 30.50
C ASP A 46 -42.87 -33.45 29.35
N ASP A 47 -42.37 -32.49 28.58
CA ASP A 47 -41.36 -32.68 27.54
C ASP A 47 -39.91 -32.55 28.04
N GLY A 48 -39.72 -32.33 29.36
CA GLY A 48 -38.41 -32.16 29.98
C GLY A 48 -37.86 -30.74 29.95
N GLY A 49 -38.60 -29.78 29.39
CA GLY A 49 -38.30 -28.35 29.55
C GLY A 49 -38.32 -27.94 31.03
N PHE A 50 -37.46 -27.02 31.42
CA PHE A 50 -37.53 -26.39 32.74
C PHE A 50 -37.37 -24.88 32.62
N VAL A 51 -38.00 -24.15 33.52
CA VAL A 51 -37.86 -22.70 33.63
C VAL A 51 -37.61 -22.34 35.09
N ALA A 52 -36.58 -21.52 35.31
CA ALA A 52 -36.31 -20.89 36.59
C ALA A 52 -36.61 -19.40 36.47
N THR A 53 -37.47 -18.88 37.33
CA THR A 53 -37.99 -17.51 37.29
C THR A 53 -37.69 -16.78 38.60
N ASP A 54 -37.72 -15.46 38.51
CA ASP A 54 -37.80 -14.57 39.67
C ASP A 54 -39.00 -13.67 39.47
N ALA A 55 -40.00 -13.80 40.34
CA ALA A 55 -41.21 -12.99 40.29
C ALA A 55 -40.99 -11.55 40.84
N SER A 56 -39.89 -11.33 41.55
CA SER A 56 -39.68 -10.13 42.37
C SER A 56 -38.50 -9.25 41.96
N ASN A 57 -37.62 -9.71 41.07
CA ASN A 57 -36.28 -9.12 40.85
C ASN A 57 -35.49 -8.98 42.17
N THR A 58 -35.71 -9.90 43.11
CA THR A 58 -35.03 -9.93 44.41
C THR A 58 -34.52 -11.34 44.69
N GLY A 59 -33.37 -11.46 45.33
CA GLY A 59 -32.83 -12.75 45.71
C GLY A 59 -31.42 -12.62 46.27
N SER A 60 -31.08 -13.44 47.25
CA SER A 60 -29.69 -13.55 47.67
C SER A 60 -28.94 -14.52 46.76
N ILE A 61 -27.61 -14.43 46.76
CA ILE A 61 -26.81 -15.39 46.03
C ILE A 61 -27.11 -16.83 46.51
N PRO A 62 -27.44 -17.79 45.61
CA PRO A 62 -27.86 -19.13 46.03
C PRO A 62 -26.78 -19.97 46.73
N ALA A 63 -25.50 -19.71 46.42
CA ALA A 63 -24.38 -20.39 47.03
C ALA A 63 -23.12 -19.52 46.96
N SER A 64 -22.25 -19.65 47.96
CA SER A 64 -20.93 -18.98 48.01
C SER A 64 -19.83 -20.00 48.28
N GLY A 65 -18.58 -19.62 48.00
CA GLY A 65 -17.39 -20.42 48.25
C GLY A 65 -17.12 -21.52 47.20
N ALA A 66 -16.17 -22.39 47.52
CA ALA A 66 -15.70 -23.43 46.62
C ALA A 66 -16.78 -24.49 46.35
N GLY A 67 -16.82 -25.03 45.12
CA GLY A 67 -17.73 -26.13 44.80
C GLY A 67 -17.98 -26.31 43.31
N ARG A 68 -18.58 -27.45 42.97
CA ARG A 68 -19.16 -27.70 41.64
C ARG A 68 -20.65 -27.34 41.70
N ARG A 69 -21.13 -26.51 40.79
CA ARG A 69 -22.53 -26.06 40.77
C ARG A 69 -22.94 -25.54 39.40
N MET A 70 -24.22 -25.70 39.10
CA MET A 70 -24.96 -24.89 38.15
C MET A 70 -25.84 -23.96 38.99
N MET A 71 -25.81 -22.67 38.71
CA MET A 71 -26.42 -21.64 39.55
C MET A 71 -27.00 -20.54 38.69
N TRP A 72 -28.31 -20.33 38.84
CA TRP A 72 -28.99 -19.12 38.42
C TRP A 72 -29.05 -18.17 39.61
N TYR A 73 -28.57 -16.93 39.45
CA TYR A 73 -28.66 -15.89 40.47
C TYR A 73 -29.69 -14.83 40.03
N PRO A 74 -30.93 -14.94 40.52
CA PRO A 74 -32.05 -14.06 40.19
C PRO A 74 -31.77 -12.55 40.19
N GLU A 75 -31.28 -12.01 41.31
CA GLU A 75 -31.08 -10.57 41.50
C GLU A 75 -30.12 -9.98 40.46
N ALA A 76 -29.05 -10.71 40.16
CA ALA A 76 -28.09 -10.35 39.13
C ALA A 76 -28.43 -10.91 37.76
N TYR A 77 -29.55 -11.64 37.58
CA TYR A 77 -29.94 -12.35 36.35
C TYR A 77 -28.75 -13.09 35.69
N ALA A 78 -27.92 -13.70 36.53
CA ALA A 78 -26.61 -14.22 36.15
C ALA A 78 -26.60 -15.75 36.16
N PHE A 79 -25.88 -16.35 35.21
CA PHE A 79 -25.78 -17.79 35.07
C PHE A 79 -24.35 -18.29 35.30
N ARG A 80 -24.21 -19.39 36.06
CA ARG A 80 -22.94 -20.06 36.35
C ARG A 80 -23.07 -21.56 36.15
N ALA A 81 -22.04 -22.19 35.57
CA ALA A 81 -21.96 -23.65 35.53
C ALA A 81 -20.50 -24.15 35.48
N GLY A 82 -20.19 -25.16 36.29
CA GLY A 82 -18.84 -25.71 36.40
C GLY A 82 -18.34 -25.79 37.85
N ARG A 83 -17.09 -25.37 38.09
CA ARG A 83 -16.42 -25.51 39.41
C ARG A 83 -15.64 -24.27 39.79
N VAL A 84 -15.70 -23.85 41.05
CA VAL A 84 -14.83 -22.82 41.63
C VAL A 84 -14.08 -23.35 42.85
N PHE A 85 -12.91 -22.78 43.15
CA PHE A 85 -12.05 -23.19 44.26
C PHE A 85 -12.09 -22.22 45.45
N GLY A 86 -12.73 -21.06 45.28
CA GLY A 86 -12.87 -20.03 46.30
C GLY A 86 -14.07 -19.15 46.02
N THR A 87 -13.88 -17.85 46.00
CA THR A 87 -14.93 -16.83 46.00
C THR A 87 -15.30 -16.32 44.59
N GLN A 88 -14.83 -16.96 43.51
CA GLN A 88 -14.99 -16.47 42.14
C GLN A 88 -16.46 -16.26 41.72
N TRP A 89 -17.38 -17.02 42.32
CA TRP A 89 -18.82 -16.87 42.10
C TRP A 89 -19.55 -16.33 43.32
N ASP A 90 -18.88 -15.72 44.29
CA ASP A 90 -19.55 -14.99 45.38
C ASP A 90 -20.14 -13.68 44.84
N ALA A 91 -21.14 -13.11 45.52
CA ALA A 91 -21.92 -11.97 45.02
C ALA A 91 -21.05 -10.79 44.53
N ALA A 92 -19.93 -10.50 45.21
CA ALA A 92 -19.00 -9.44 44.84
C ALA A 92 -18.30 -9.65 43.47
N ASN A 93 -18.27 -10.87 42.96
CA ASN A 93 -17.61 -11.28 41.71
C ASN A 93 -18.62 -11.65 40.61
N VAL A 94 -19.91 -11.35 40.82
CA VAL A 94 -20.97 -11.63 39.86
C VAL A 94 -21.54 -10.30 39.35
N GLY A 95 -21.27 -10.00 38.07
CA GLY A 95 -21.88 -8.86 37.41
C GLY A 95 -23.35 -9.12 37.05
N ASN A 96 -24.15 -8.06 37.01
CA ASN A 96 -25.53 -8.14 36.55
C ASN A 96 -25.58 -8.63 35.08
N GLY A 97 -26.37 -9.65 34.75
CA GLY A 97 -26.47 -10.25 33.42
C GLY A 97 -25.27 -11.05 32.98
N SER A 98 -24.35 -11.34 33.88
CA SER A 98 -23.11 -12.02 33.53
C SER A 98 -23.30 -13.52 33.37
N VAL A 99 -22.46 -14.13 32.54
CA VAL A 99 -22.40 -15.58 32.33
C VAL A 99 -20.98 -16.06 32.61
N ALA A 100 -20.83 -17.09 33.46
CA ALA A 100 -19.52 -17.71 33.67
C ALA A 100 -19.60 -19.24 33.60
N LEU A 101 -18.86 -19.84 32.67
CA LEU A 101 -18.90 -21.28 32.40
C LEU A 101 -17.48 -21.87 32.39
N GLY A 102 -17.25 -22.88 33.22
CA GLY A 102 -15.96 -23.56 33.28
C GLY A 102 -15.42 -23.71 34.70
N SER A 103 -14.09 -23.76 34.83
CA SER A 103 -13.42 -23.96 36.10
C SER A 103 -12.79 -22.64 36.55
N ASN A 104 -13.12 -22.14 37.73
CA ASN A 104 -12.51 -20.95 38.33
C ASN A 104 -12.72 -19.65 37.51
N THR A 105 -13.83 -19.55 36.78
CA THR A 105 -14.16 -18.35 35.98
C THR A 105 -14.68 -17.21 36.85
N THR A 106 -14.40 -15.98 36.44
CA THR A 106 -14.89 -14.76 37.09
C THR A 106 -15.51 -13.84 36.04
N ALA A 107 -16.82 -13.63 36.10
CA ALA A 107 -17.53 -12.66 35.26
C ALA A 107 -18.14 -11.58 36.16
N SER A 108 -17.31 -10.61 36.57
CA SER A 108 -17.68 -9.57 37.54
C SER A 108 -18.19 -8.30 36.87
N GLY A 109 -17.92 -8.10 35.58
CA GLY A 109 -18.46 -6.98 34.82
C GLY A 109 -19.96 -7.15 34.54
N SER A 110 -20.71 -6.05 34.52
CA SER A 110 -22.11 -6.06 34.06
C SER A 110 -22.19 -6.55 32.61
N ALA A 111 -23.09 -7.49 32.30
CA ALA A 111 -23.25 -8.19 31.03
C ALA A 111 -21.97 -8.90 30.53
N ALA A 112 -21.00 -9.18 31.42
CA ALA A 112 -19.75 -9.83 31.05
C ALA A 112 -19.90 -11.35 30.88
N ILE A 113 -19.11 -11.93 29.97
CA ILE A 113 -19.12 -13.36 29.68
C ILE A 113 -17.71 -13.93 29.87
N ALA A 114 -17.55 -14.91 30.76
CA ALA A 114 -16.28 -15.61 31.01
C ALA A 114 -16.41 -17.13 30.76
N LEU A 115 -15.70 -17.65 29.77
CA LEU A 115 -15.76 -19.06 29.34
C LEU A 115 -14.37 -19.69 29.41
N GLY A 116 -14.22 -20.87 30.01
CA GLY A 116 -12.94 -21.61 30.08
C GLY A 116 -12.37 -21.74 31.48
N SER A 117 -11.16 -22.29 31.61
CA SER A 117 -10.52 -22.44 32.93
C SER A 117 -9.81 -21.14 33.33
N SER A 118 -10.16 -20.56 34.47
CA SER A 118 -9.56 -19.34 35.02
C SER A 118 -9.70 -18.11 34.12
N SER A 119 -10.70 -18.06 33.24
CA SER A 119 -10.99 -16.84 32.47
C SER A 119 -11.67 -15.78 33.32
N THR A 120 -11.33 -14.53 33.07
CA THR A 120 -11.82 -13.36 33.81
C THR A 120 -12.37 -12.32 32.84
N ALA A 121 -13.63 -11.92 33.04
CA ALA A 121 -14.29 -10.83 32.31
C ALA A 121 -14.75 -9.80 33.35
N SER A 122 -13.92 -8.79 33.60
CA SER A 122 -14.17 -7.78 34.64
C SER A 122 -14.68 -6.46 34.10
N GLY A 123 -14.44 -6.17 32.81
CA GLY A 123 -15.01 -4.99 32.16
C GLY A 123 -16.52 -5.14 31.94
N PRO A 124 -17.33 -4.08 32.06
CA PRO A 124 -18.71 -4.07 31.59
C PRO A 124 -18.78 -4.46 30.11
N VAL A 125 -19.72 -5.35 29.77
CA VAL A 125 -19.96 -5.86 28.40
C VAL A 125 -18.71 -6.55 27.81
N SER A 126 -17.80 -7.03 28.66
CA SER A 126 -16.59 -7.72 28.21
C SER A 126 -16.83 -9.20 27.93
N PHE A 127 -16.02 -9.78 27.04
CA PHE A 127 -16.09 -11.18 26.65
C PHE A 127 -14.71 -11.83 26.76
N ALA A 128 -14.54 -12.77 27.68
CA ALA A 128 -13.33 -13.57 27.85
C ALA A 128 -13.61 -15.04 27.55
N ALA A 129 -12.94 -15.63 26.56
CA ALA A 129 -13.09 -17.03 26.22
C ALA A 129 -11.74 -17.72 25.97
N GLY A 130 -11.40 -18.71 26.81
CA GLY A 130 -10.13 -19.41 26.74
C GLY A 130 -9.62 -19.79 28.13
N VAL A 131 -8.53 -20.53 28.19
CA VAL A 131 -7.89 -20.81 29.48
C VAL A 131 -7.05 -19.60 29.87
N SER A 132 -7.33 -19.04 31.05
CA SER A 132 -6.64 -17.85 31.59
C SER A 132 -6.76 -16.59 30.72
N SER A 133 -7.82 -16.46 29.91
CA SER A 133 -8.09 -15.24 29.15
C SER A 133 -8.66 -14.13 30.04
N GLU A 134 -8.28 -12.89 29.82
CA GLU A 134 -8.64 -11.73 30.65
C GLU A 134 -9.21 -10.59 29.79
N ALA A 135 -10.50 -10.30 29.91
CA ALA A 135 -11.15 -9.14 29.29
C ALA A 135 -11.41 -8.09 30.38
N ASN A 136 -10.44 -7.21 30.59
CA ASN A 136 -10.40 -6.30 31.73
C ASN A 136 -10.98 -4.91 31.41
N GLY A 137 -10.93 -4.49 30.14
CA GLY A 137 -11.51 -3.20 29.70
C GLY A 137 -13.00 -3.28 29.40
N ASP A 138 -13.71 -2.16 29.50
CA ASP A 138 -15.12 -2.08 29.11
C ASP A 138 -15.26 -2.40 27.61
N TYR A 139 -16.29 -3.16 27.24
CA TYR A 139 -16.55 -3.63 25.87
C TYR A 139 -15.38 -4.41 25.23
N SER A 140 -14.47 -4.95 26.04
CA SER A 140 -13.30 -5.66 25.54
C SER A 140 -13.58 -7.12 25.19
N ILE A 141 -12.79 -7.67 24.27
CA ILE A 141 -12.90 -9.07 23.82
C ILE A 141 -11.53 -9.74 23.94
N ALA A 142 -11.39 -10.74 24.80
CA ALA A 142 -10.21 -11.57 24.95
C ALA A 142 -10.53 -13.03 24.59
N MET A 143 -9.95 -13.56 23.51
CA MET A 143 -10.17 -14.95 23.09
C MET A 143 -8.86 -15.69 22.83
N GLY A 144 -8.63 -16.80 23.51
CA GLY A 144 -7.42 -17.62 23.39
C GLY A 144 -6.81 -18.02 24.73
N TYR A 145 -5.78 -18.88 24.71
CA TYR A 145 -5.00 -19.19 25.91
C TYR A 145 -4.25 -17.92 26.35
N ARG A 146 -4.47 -17.45 27.58
CA ARG A 146 -3.80 -16.24 28.14
C ARG A 146 -3.97 -14.96 27.30
N ALA A 147 -5.03 -14.85 26.50
CA ALA A 147 -5.33 -13.60 25.78
C ALA A 147 -5.74 -12.50 26.78
N VAL A 148 -5.25 -11.27 26.61
CA VAL A 148 -5.53 -10.12 27.50
C VAL A 148 -6.04 -8.94 26.68
N ALA A 149 -7.29 -8.53 26.91
CA ALA A 149 -7.87 -7.30 26.38
C ALA A 149 -8.02 -6.29 27.54
N GLY A 150 -6.97 -5.52 27.79
CA GLY A 150 -6.84 -4.61 28.93
C GLY A 150 -7.43 -3.22 28.71
N GLY A 151 -7.55 -2.78 27.46
CA GLY A 151 -8.02 -1.44 27.13
C GLY A 151 -9.53 -1.32 26.90
N TYR A 152 -10.06 -0.10 27.01
CA TYR A 152 -11.44 0.24 26.61
C TYR A 152 -11.70 -0.08 25.14
N GLN A 153 -12.76 -0.83 24.82
CA GLN A 153 -13.08 -1.30 23.46
C GLN A 153 -11.91 -2.02 22.76
N SER A 154 -11.05 -2.70 23.53
CA SER A 154 -9.92 -3.46 22.99
C SER A 154 -10.31 -4.89 22.59
N VAL A 155 -9.59 -5.46 21.63
CA VAL A 155 -9.82 -6.83 21.14
C VAL A 155 -8.49 -7.56 21.07
N ALA A 156 -8.36 -8.65 21.80
CA ALA A 156 -7.21 -9.56 21.80
C ALA A 156 -7.67 -10.97 21.43
N ILE A 157 -7.24 -11.49 20.28
CA ILE A 157 -7.63 -12.81 19.78
C ILE A 157 -6.37 -13.58 19.39
N GLY A 158 -6.03 -14.63 20.15
CA GLY A 158 -4.86 -15.47 19.95
C GLY A 158 -4.27 -15.99 21.25
N ASP A 159 -3.42 -17.00 21.15
CA ASP A 159 -2.58 -17.47 22.26
C ASP A 159 -1.64 -16.36 22.72
N GLU A 160 -1.74 -15.92 23.98
CA GLU A 160 -0.95 -14.82 24.57
C GLU A 160 -1.08 -13.48 23.81
N ALA A 161 -2.19 -13.25 23.12
CA ALA A 161 -2.46 -11.96 22.47
C ALA A 161 -2.79 -10.88 23.52
N GLU A 162 -2.24 -9.67 23.38
CA GLU A 162 -2.40 -8.57 24.33
C GLU A 162 -2.85 -7.27 23.63
N ALA A 163 -3.99 -6.72 24.02
CA ALA A 163 -4.51 -5.42 23.58
C ALA A 163 -4.68 -4.51 24.82
N ASN A 164 -3.63 -3.77 25.17
CA ASN A 164 -3.49 -3.12 26.48
C ASN A 164 -4.00 -1.66 26.52
N ASP A 165 -4.23 -1.03 25.37
CA ASP A 165 -4.66 0.38 25.27
C ASP A 165 -6.06 0.51 24.63
N ARG A 166 -6.65 1.70 24.68
CA ARG A 166 -8.00 1.97 24.16
C ARG A 166 -8.04 1.78 22.65
N TYR A 167 -9.10 1.12 22.18
CA TYR A 167 -9.33 0.81 20.77
C TYR A 167 -8.24 -0.06 20.12
N ALA A 168 -7.45 -0.77 20.93
CA ALA A 168 -6.41 -1.67 20.47
C ALA A 168 -7.00 -2.95 19.86
N LEU A 169 -6.43 -3.41 18.73
CA LEU A 169 -6.77 -4.69 18.11
C LEU A 169 -5.51 -5.56 17.96
N ALA A 170 -5.36 -6.60 18.78
CA ALA A 170 -4.33 -7.62 18.68
C ALA A 170 -4.96 -8.94 18.18
N LEU A 171 -4.59 -9.39 16.98
CA LEU A 171 -5.12 -10.61 16.37
C LEU A 171 -3.99 -11.51 15.89
N GLY A 172 -3.70 -12.58 16.61
CA GLY A 172 -2.60 -13.51 16.35
C GLY A 172 -1.93 -13.98 17.64
N SER A 173 -1.26 -15.13 17.60
CA SER A 173 -0.51 -15.61 18.77
C SER A 173 0.61 -14.63 19.11
N GLN A 174 0.70 -14.22 20.37
CA GLN A 174 1.66 -13.25 20.91
C GLN A 174 1.59 -11.87 20.25
N ALA A 175 0.50 -11.54 19.55
CA ALA A 175 0.27 -10.21 19.03
C ALA A 175 0.09 -9.22 20.19
N LYS A 176 0.74 -8.05 20.15
CA LYS A 176 0.79 -7.12 21.29
C LYS A 176 0.62 -5.66 20.89
N VAL A 177 -0.50 -5.06 21.26
CA VAL A 177 -0.82 -3.65 21.02
C VAL A 177 -0.79 -2.88 22.35
N ASN A 178 0.18 -1.99 22.50
CA ASN A 178 0.28 -1.09 23.67
C ASN A 178 -0.08 0.36 23.35
N SER A 179 -0.65 0.61 22.17
CA SER A 179 -0.86 1.95 21.66
C SER A 179 -2.32 2.26 21.41
N TYR A 180 -2.74 3.48 21.74
CA TYR A 180 -4.04 4.04 21.40
C TYR A 180 -4.37 3.82 19.91
N THR A 181 -5.53 3.23 19.61
CA THR A 181 -6.01 2.88 18.26
C THR A 181 -5.05 2.02 17.42
N GLY A 182 -4.13 1.30 18.07
CA GLY A 182 -3.19 0.42 17.38
C GLY A 182 -3.84 -0.86 16.88
N VAL A 183 -3.34 -1.38 15.76
CA VAL A 183 -3.76 -2.65 15.18
C VAL A 183 -2.52 -3.52 14.95
N ALA A 184 -2.48 -4.71 15.52
CA ALA A 184 -1.45 -5.72 15.25
C ALA A 184 -2.13 -7.03 14.84
N ILE A 185 -1.84 -7.50 13.63
CA ILE A 185 -2.39 -8.73 13.07
C ILE A 185 -1.24 -9.63 12.63
N GLY A 186 -1.20 -10.84 13.18
CA GLY A 186 -0.23 -11.90 12.90
C GLY A 186 0.60 -12.33 14.13
N TRP A 187 1.40 -13.38 13.96
CA TRP A 187 2.23 -13.93 15.05
C TRP A 187 3.25 -12.89 15.51
N LYS A 188 3.32 -12.62 16.82
CA LYS A 188 4.22 -11.63 17.43
C LYS A 188 4.15 -10.21 16.85
N ALA A 189 3.12 -9.87 16.08
CA ALA A 189 2.93 -8.52 15.58
C ALA A 189 2.78 -7.56 16.77
N SER A 190 3.51 -6.45 16.80
CA SER A 190 3.41 -5.52 17.92
C SER A 190 3.45 -4.04 17.56
N THR A 191 2.68 -3.25 18.29
CA THR A 191 2.76 -1.79 18.30
C THR A 191 3.26 -1.29 19.67
N GLY A 192 4.25 -0.41 19.65
CA GLY A 192 4.76 0.26 20.84
C GLY A 192 3.88 1.44 21.26
N ALA A 193 3.84 1.74 22.57
CA ALA A 193 2.97 2.73 23.20
C ALA A 193 3.08 4.17 22.67
N ALA A 194 4.13 4.48 21.91
CA ALA A 194 4.35 5.81 21.35
C ALA A 194 3.72 6.03 19.96
N ASN A 195 3.08 5.01 19.39
CA ASN A 195 2.46 5.10 18.07
C ASN A 195 0.94 5.26 18.21
N GLN A 196 0.41 6.47 18.31
CA GLN A 196 -1.03 6.68 18.17
C GLN A 196 -1.46 6.23 16.75
N GLY A 197 -2.29 5.19 16.64
CA GLY A 197 -2.92 4.77 15.37
C GLY A 197 -2.06 3.99 14.37
N GLY A 198 -1.05 3.23 14.80
CA GLY A 198 -0.27 2.36 13.90
C GLY A 198 -0.96 1.03 13.60
N MET A 199 -0.94 0.58 12.34
CA MET A 199 -1.32 -0.79 11.94
C MET A 199 -0.09 -1.60 11.52
N VAL A 200 0.11 -2.77 12.13
CA VAL A 200 1.12 -3.77 11.79
C VAL A 200 0.40 -5.04 11.33
N LEU A 201 0.59 -5.40 10.06
CA LEU A 201 0.22 -6.71 9.53
C LEU A 201 1.53 -7.48 9.32
N SER A 202 1.89 -8.40 10.22
CA SER A 202 3.16 -9.13 10.11
C SER A 202 3.16 -10.43 10.92
N ALA A 203 3.93 -11.41 10.48
CA ALA A 203 4.28 -12.58 11.26
C ALA A 203 5.64 -12.44 11.99
N ASP A 204 6.32 -11.28 11.95
CA ASP A 204 7.60 -11.06 12.65
C ASP A 204 7.92 -9.56 12.84
N TYR A 205 7.44 -8.91 13.92
CA TYR A 205 8.04 -7.63 14.38
C TYR A 205 7.64 -7.17 15.80
N THR A 206 8.64 -6.94 16.66
CA THR A 206 8.50 -6.25 17.95
C THR A 206 8.82 -4.76 17.82
N ALA A 207 7.82 -3.88 17.92
CA ALA A 207 8.00 -2.42 17.93
C ALA A 207 8.19 -1.88 19.36
N SER A 208 9.41 -1.53 19.76
CA SER A 208 9.68 -0.85 21.04
C SER A 208 10.47 0.46 20.83
N GLY A 209 9.84 1.63 20.97
CA GLY A 209 10.52 2.95 21.00
C GLY A 209 9.61 4.17 20.80
N PRO A 210 9.99 5.38 21.29
CA PRO A 210 9.09 6.51 21.48
C PRO A 210 8.82 7.33 20.20
N GLY A 211 8.07 6.76 19.25
CA GLY A 211 7.27 7.44 18.22
C GLY A 211 8.00 8.14 17.06
N PRO A 212 7.54 7.99 15.81
CA PRO A 212 7.02 6.79 15.18
C PRO A 212 8.00 6.32 14.09
N SER A 213 8.43 5.06 14.03
CA SER A 213 9.06 4.62 12.76
C SER A 213 9.19 3.12 12.60
N LEU A 214 8.67 2.66 11.46
CA LEU A 214 9.04 1.45 10.75
C LEU A 214 10.56 1.43 10.58
N GLN A 215 11.29 0.60 11.34
CA GLN A 215 12.77 0.62 11.38
C GLN A 215 13.39 -0.67 10.85
N GLY A 216 12.67 -1.40 10.00
CA GLY A 216 13.19 -2.56 9.28
C GLY A 216 12.46 -2.79 7.95
N THR A 217 13.19 -3.28 6.95
CA THR A 217 12.65 -3.69 5.64
C THR A 217 11.71 -4.88 5.82
N GLY A 218 10.46 -4.75 5.37
CA GLY A 218 9.47 -5.84 5.29
C GLY A 218 8.18 -5.62 6.08
N GLN A 219 7.65 -4.38 6.12
CA GLN A 219 6.42 -4.07 6.85
C GLN A 219 5.40 -3.33 6.00
N PHE A 220 4.14 -3.72 6.15
CA PHE A 220 2.99 -3.01 5.61
C PHE A 220 2.41 -2.08 6.68
N ALA A 221 2.55 -0.77 6.45
CA ALA A 221 1.94 0.27 7.28
C ALA A 221 0.99 1.10 6.42
N ALA A 222 -0.32 0.93 6.61
CA ALA A 222 -1.31 1.78 5.97
C ALA A 222 -1.73 2.88 6.95
N ASN A 223 -1.14 4.07 6.78
CA ASN A 223 -1.71 5.31 7.30
C ASN A 223 -2.55 5.91 6.16
N ALA A 224 -3.80 6.27 6.43
CA ALA A 224 -4.73 6.77 5.42
C ALA A 224 -4.19 8.04 4.74
N ARG A 225 -3.45 7.85 3.64
CA ARG A 225 -3.18 8.76 2.50
C ARG A 225 -2.47 8.09 1.29
N HIS A 226 -1.79 6.94 1.42
CA HIS A 226 -1.26 6.14 0.28
C HIS A 226 -1.21 4.61 0.55
N PHE A 227 -1.24 3.77 -0.52
CA PHE A 227 -1.58 2.33 -0.54
C PHE A 227 -0.54 1.49 -1.35
N TRP A 228 -0.31 0.20 -1.00
CA TRP A 228 0.66 -0.73 -1.66
C TRP A 228 0.06 -2.10 -2.07
N PHE A 229 0.54 -2.72 -3.17
CA PHE A 229 0.09 -4.00 -3.76
C PHE A 229 1.25 -4.97 -4.11
N GLY A 230 1.11 -6.28 -3.85
CA GLY A 230 1.97 -7.36 -4.34
C GLY A 230 1.46 -8.77 -3.96
N ASP A 231 1.76 -9.81 -4.77
CA ASP A 231 1.35 -11.21 -4.52
C ASP A 231 2.56 -12.14 -4.29
N ASN A 232 2.43 -13.00 -3.27
CA ASN A 232 3.24 -14.17 -2.90
C ASN A 232 4.45 -14.06 -1.95
N ALA A 233 4.56 -15.13 -1.16
CA ALA A 233 5.25 -15.27 0.13
C ALA A 233 6.77 -15.52 0.08
N SER A 234 7.46 -15.19 -1.03
CA SER A 234 8.92 -15.28 -1.14
C SER A 234 9.46 -14.31 -2.19
N VAL A 235 10.44 -13.50 -1.81
CA VAL A 235 11.01 -12.37 -2.57
C VAL A 235 12.02 -12.81 -3.65
N THR A 236 12.30 -14.11 -3.80
CA THR A 236 13.44 -14.51 -4.65
C THR A 236 13.12 -14.59 -6.14
N TYR A 237 11.86 -14.79 -6.56
CA TYR A 237 11.50 -14.78 -7.97
C TYR A 237 10.04 -14.38 -8.17
N ASN A 238 9.79 -13.10 -8.44
CA ASN A 238 8.65 -12.71 -9.26
C ASN A 238 8.92 -11.41 -10.01
N SER A 239 8.76 -11.52 -11.33
CA SER A 239 8.95 -10.53 -12.38
C SER A 239 7.85 -9.46 -12.39
N GLY A 240 7.73 -8.72 -11.30
CA GLY A 240 6.87 -7.55 -11.17
C GLY A 240 7.57 -6.51 -10.31
N HIS A 241 8.09 -5.45 -10.93
CA HIS A 241 8.89 -4.45 -10.21
C HIS A 241 8.00 -3.63 -9.26
N LEU A 242 8.29 -3.79 -7.97
CA LEU A 242 7.86 -2.92 -6.88
C LEU A 242 8.60 -1.57 -6.97
N ILE A 243 7.96 -0.46 -6.60
CA ILE A 243 8.67 0.82 -6.38
C ILE A 243 9.58 0.61 -5.16
N SER A 244 10.85 0.28 -5.40
CA SER A 244 11.88 0.19 -4.37
C SER A 244 12.44 1.60 -4.13
N THR A 245 12.01 2.26 -3.06
CA THR A 245 12.50 3.60 -2.70
C THR A 245 13.95 3.60 -2.18
N SER A 246 14.49 2.41 -1.87
CA SER A 246 15.87 2.24 -1.39
C SER A 246 16.90 2.00 -2.50
N SER A 247 16.48 1.59 -3.71
CA SER A 247 17.40 1.29 -4.82
C SER A 247 17.82 2.53 -5.62
N GLY A 248 17.21 3.69 -5.34
CA GLY A 248 17.58 4.96 -5.96
C GLY A 248 16.46 5.65 -6.70
N ALA A 249 15.30 5.04 -6.95
CA ALA A 249 14.15 5.75 -7.51
C ALA A 249 13.10 6.08 -6.43
N TYR A 250 12.65 7.33 -6.34
CA TYR A 250 11.71 7.77 -5.29
C TYR A 250 10.77 8.87 -5.78
N LEU A 251 9.65 9.06 -5.10
CA LEU A 251 8.80 10.23 -5.28
C LEU A 251 9.29 11.36 -4.36
N THR A 252 9.42 12.58 -4.88
CA THR A 252 9.65 13.76 -4.03
C THR A 252 8.39 14.15 -3.26
N ASP A 253 8.53 15.02 -2.25
CA ASP A 253 7.39 15.62 -1.53
C ASP A 253 6.40 16.34 -2.47
N GLY A 254 6.87 16.79 -3.63
CA GLY A 254 6.06 17.39 -4.68
C GLY A 254 5.41 16.39 -5.64
N GLY A 255 5.54 15.08 -5.41
CA GLY A 255 4.94 14.03 -6.24
C GLY A 255 5.68 13.72 -7.54
N THR A 256 6.95 14.11 -7.65
CA THR A 256 7.76 13.87 -8.87
C THR A 256 8.57 12.59 -8.75
N TRP A 257 8.49 11.71 -9.75
CA TRP A 257 9.38 10.55 -9.85
C TRP A 257 10.82 11.01 -10.08
N THR A 258 11.75 10.53 -9.25
CA THR A 258 13.16 10.92 -9.24
C THR A 258 14.04 9.71 -9.26
N ASN A 259 14.97 9.66 -10.23
CA ASN A 259 16.04 8.66 -10.26
C ASN A 259 17.31 9.26 -9.62
N SER A 260 17.84 8.60 -8.60
CA SER A 260 19.05 9.00 -7.88
C SER A 260 20.26 8.85 -8.81
N SER A 261 20.92 9.98 -9.05
CA SER A 261 22.05 10.11 -9.98
C SER A 261 23.33 10.55 -9.24
N ASP A 262 23.49 10.11 -7.99
CA ASP A 262 24.63 10.44 -7.12
C ASP A 262 25.92 9.77 -7.62
N SER A 263 27.03 10.52 -7.69
CA SER A 263 28.32 9.99 -8.13
C SER A 263 28.88 8.94 -7.18
N THR A 264 28.54 8.99 -5.89
CA THR A 264 28.94 7.98 -4.89
C THR A 264 28.27 6.62 -5.10
N LYS A 265 27.19 6.58 -5.91
CA LYS A 265 26.47 5.36 -6.30
C LYS A 265 26.88 4.84 -7.69
N LYS A 266 27.83 5.49 -8.35
CA LYS A 266 28.25 5.17 -9.72
C LYS A 266 29.73 4.80 -9.76
N ALA A 267 30.07 3.90 -10.68
CA ALA A 267 31.43 3.46 -10.91
C ALA A 267 31.63 3.18 -12.41
N GLU A 268 32.87 2.88 -12.81
CA GLU A 268 33.23 2.48 -14.19
C GLU A 268 32.87 3.50 -15.29
N TYR A 269 33.17 4.77 -15.07
CA TYR A 269 32.94 5.81 -16.09
C TYR A 269 33.74 5.53 -17.37
N ARG A 270 33.04 5.51 -18.51
CA ARG A 270 33.63 5.37 -19.85
C ARG A 270 33.22 6.57 -20.70
N PRO A 271 34.15 7.14 -21.50
CA PRO A 271 33.79 8.19 -22.44
C PRO A 271 32.86 7.63 -23.52
N VAL A 272 31.91 8.44 -23.97
CA VAL A 272 30.98 8.10 -25.05
C VAL A 272 31.27 8.98 -26.26
N ASP A 273 31.53 8.37 -27.41
CA ASP A 273 31.72 9.09 -28.67
C ASP A 273 30.38 9.64 -29.18
N GLY A 274 30.34 10.95 -29.40
CA GLY A 274 29.14 11.67 -29.79
C GLY A 274 28.72 11.37 -31.22
N GLU A 275 29.66 11.20 -32.16
CA GLU A 275 29.30 10.93 -33.55
C GLU A 275 28.73 9.52 -33.71
N ASN A 276 29.24 8.55 -32.94
CA ASN A 276 28.64 7.21 -32.88
C ASN A 276 27.22 7.25 -32.30
N VAL A 277 26.97 8.07 -31.28
CA VAL A 277 25.61 8.27 -30.74
C VAL A 277 24.69 8.91 -31.79
N LEU A 278 25.15 9.93 -32.51
CA LEU A 278 24.36 10.56 -33.58
C LEU A 278 24.09 9.61 -34.74
N GLN A 279 25.07 8.78 -35.11
CA GLN A 279 24.88 7.75 -36.11
C GLN A 279 23.83 6.72 -35.67
N ALA A 280 23.95 6.20 -34.44
CA ALA A 280 22.97 5.27 -33.88
C ALA A 280 21.55 5.89 -33.81
N LEU A 281 21.44 7.16 -33.41
CA LEU A 281 20.17 7.89 -33.39
C LEU A 281 19.59 8.14 -34.78
N ARG A 282 20.43 8.29 -35.80
CA ARG A 282 19.97 8.41 -37.19
C ARG A 282 19.41 7.08 -37.72
N ASP A 283 20.00 5.98 -37.28
CA ASP A 283 19.70 4.65 -37.82
C ASP A 283 18.59 3.93 -37.02
N ILE A 284 18.34 4.31 -35.76
CA ILE A 284 17.28 3.74 -34.92
C ILE A 284 15.87 4.14 -35.41
N SER A 285 14.92 3.21 -35.36
CA SER A 285 13.53 3.49 -35.72
C SER A 285 12.80 4.20 -34.59
N VAL A 286 12.26 5.39 -34.87
CA VAL A 286 11.33 6.10 -33.97
C VAL A 286 9.95 6.10 -34.60
N GLN A 287 8.98 5.51 -33.91
CA GLN A 287 7.61 5.34 -34.41
C GLN A 287 6.60 5.82 -33.35
N THR A 288 5.35 5.98 -33.76
CA THR A 288 4.24 6.12 -32.81
C THR A 288 3.59 4.76 -32.57
N TRP A 289 3.13 4.53 -31.35
CA TRP A 289 2.53 3.25 -30.95
C TRP A 289 1.51 3.45 -29.82
N SER A 290 0.75 2.41 -29.50
CA SER A 290 -0.21 2.38 -28.39
C SER A 290 0.03 1.12 -27.58
N TYR A 291 -0.14 1.18 -26.26
CA TYR A 291 -0.13 -0.06 -25.46
C TYR A 291 -1.35 -0.92 -25.81
N LYS A 292 -1.18 -2.24 -25.84
CA LYS A 292 -2.28 -3.18 -26.14
C LYS A 292 -3.45 -3.09 -25.15
N ALA A 293 -3.19 -2.61 -23.93
CA ALA A 293 -4.17 -2.43 -22.88
C ALA A 293 -4.85 -1.05 -22.90
N GLU A 294 -4.45 -0.17 -23.83
CA GLU A 294 -4.98 1.18 -23.97
C GLU A 294 -5.78 1.33 -25.27
N SER A 295 -6.61 2.37 -25.34
CA SER A 295 -7.28 2.75 -26.59
C SER A 295 -6.26 3.11 -27.67
N GLU A 296 -6.53 2.74 -28.93
CA GLU A 296 -5.71 3.10 -30.09
C GLU A 296 -5.57 4.62 -30.28
N SER A 297 -6.50 5.41 -29.72
CA SER A 297 -6.44 6.87 -29.71
C SER A 297 -5.31 7.42 -28.83
N VAL A 298 -4.83 6.65 -27.85
CA VAL A 298 -3.70 7.04 -26.99
C VAL A 298 -2.43 6.64 -27.71
N ARG A 299 -1.73 7.65 -28.25
CA ARG A 299 -0.49 7.47 -29.01
C ARG A 299 0.71 7.92 -28.19
N HIS A 300 1.69 7.04 -28.11
CA HIS A 300 3.03 7.29 -27.57
C HIS A 300 4.00 7.35 -28.75
N MET A 301 5.20 7.90 -28.52
CA MET A 301 6.25 8.00 -29.52
C MET A 301 7.59 7.60 -28.91
N GLY A 302 8.37 6.84 -29.66
CA GLY A 302 9.71 6.44 -29.26
C GLY A 302 10.17 5.17 -29.99
N PRO A 303 11.43 4.75 -29.76
CA PRO A 303 11.88 3.44 -30.19
C PRO A 303 11.24 2.34 -29.35
N THR A 304 11.32 1.10 -29.84
CA THR A 304 11.09 -0.06 -28.99
C THR A 304 12.28 -0.26 -28.03
N ALA A 305 12.06 -0.96 -26.91
CA ALA A 305 13.15 -1.28 -25.98
C ALA A 305 14.23 -2.15 -26.62
N GLN A 306 13.84 -3.04 -27.54
CA GLN A 306 14.74 -3.91 -28.28
C GLN A 306 15.64 -3.10 -29.22
N ASP A 307 15.08 -2.18 -30.00
CA ASP A 307 15.87 -1.34 -30.91
C ASP A 307 16.81 -0.42 -30.14
N PHE A 308 16.35 0.13 -29.00
CA PHE A 308 17.17 0.98 -28.15
C PHE A 308 18.33 0.21 -27.51
N HIS A 309 18.06 -0.99 -26.98
CA HIS A 309 19.10 -1.84 -26.42
C HIS A 309 20.09 -2.29 -27.49
N ALA A 310 19.63 -2.65 -28.70
CA ALA A 310 20.50 -3.01 -29.81
C ALA A 310 21.39 -1.84 -30.28
N ALA A 311 20.88 -0.61 -30.27
CA ALA A 311 21.62 0.57 -30.71
C ALA A 311 22.66 1.06 -29.68
N PHE A 312 22.35 1.01 -28.38
CA PHE A 312 23.17 1.64 -27.34
C PHE A 312 23.75 0.68 -26.30
N GLY A 313 23.22 -0.55 -26.18
CA GLY A 313 23.62 -1.52 -25.17
C GLY A 313 23.36 -1.07 -23.73
N LEU A 314 22.38 -0.18 -23.52
CA LEU A 314 22.02 0.38 -22.21
C LEU A 314 20.77 -0.31 -21.64
N GLY A 315 20.62 -0.26 -20.32
CA GLY A 315 19.55 -0.93 -19.59
C GLY A 315 19.93 -2.34 -19.10
N ASP A 316 19.12 -2.87 -18.19
CA ASP A 316 19.28 -4.22 -17.62
C ASP A 316 18.53 -5.31 -18.42
N SER A 317 17.68 -4.91 -19.37
CA SER A 317 16.94 -5.81 -20.24
C SER A 317 16.55 -5.16 -21.58
N GLU A 318 16.28 -5.99 -22.58
CA GLU A 318 15.76 -5.57 -23.90
C GLU A 318 14.24 -5.24 -23.89
N LYS A 319 13.60 -5.22 -22.71
CA LYS A 319 12.14 -5.11 -22.58
C LYS A 319 11.66 -3.81 -21.97
N ALA A 320 12.57 -2.98 -21.46
CA ALA A 320 12.26 -1.69 -20.88
C ALA A 320 13.35 -0.68 -21.24
N ILE A 321 12.98 0.60 -21.26
CA ILE A 321 13.92 1.72 -21.40
C ILE A 321 13.84 2.52 -20.10
N SER A 322 14.96 2.64 -19.39
CA SER A 322 15.05 3.54 -18.24
C SER A 322 15.03 4.98 -18.73
N THR A 323 14.30 5.86 -18.03
CA THR A 323 14.33 7.29 -18.34
C THR A 323 15.72 7.89 -18.17
N VAL A 324 16.56 7.34 -17.29
CA VAL A 324 17.95 7.78 -17.12
C VAL A 324 18.80 7.50 -18.36
N ASP A 325 18.57 6.37 -19.04
CA ASP A 325 19.39 5.97 -20.19
C ASP A 325 19.07 6.82 -21.41
N ILE A 326 17.78 7.02 -21.70
CA ILE A 326 17.37 7.85 -22.84
C ILE A 326 17.78 9.32 -22.62
N ASP A 327 17.69 9.83 -21.40
CA ASP A 327 18.16 11.18 -21.05
C ASP A 327 19.68 11.32 -21.25
N GLY A 328 20.45 10.30 -20.87
CA GLY A 328 21.89 10.23 -21.10
C GLY A 328 22.28 10.27 -22.58
N VAL A 329 21.62 9.45 -23.41
CA VAL A 329 21.80 9.44 -24.87
C VAL A 329 21.46 10.80 -25.48
N ASN A 330 20.32 11.38 -25.09
CA ASN A 330 19.89 12.69 -25.57
C ASN A 330 20.90 13.79 -25.22
N MET A 331 21.39 13.82 -23.97
CA MET A 331 22.40 14.80 -23.55
C MET A 331 23.70 14.67 -24.35
N ARG A 332 24.19 13.44 -24.58
CA ARG A 332 25.42 13.25 -25.36
C ARG A 332 25.25 13.62 -26.83
N ALA A 333 24.10 13.32 -27.42
CA ALA A 333 23.74 13.71 -28.77
C ALA A 333 23.71 15.23 -28.94
N ILE A 334 23.11 15.95 -27.97
CA ILE A 334 23.09 17.42 -27.97
C ILE A 334 24.52 17.99 -27.97
N GLN A 335 25.41 17.45 -27.13
CA GLN A 335 26.81 17.86 -27.10
C GLN A 335 27.53 17.61 -28.44
N ALA A 336 27.24 16.48 -29.10
CA ALA A 336 27.82 16.15 -30.40
C ALA A 336 27.32 17.10 -31.51
N LEU A 337 26.01 17.40 -31.52
CA LEU A 337 25.42 18.35 -32.46
C LEU A 337 25.97 19.77 -32.29
N GLU A 338 26.20 20.22 -31.05
CA GLU A 338 26.82 21.52 -30.78
C GLU A 338 28.25 21.58 -31.37
N GLN A 339 29.05 20.54 -31.13
CA GLN A 339 30.41 20.45 -31.65
C GLN A 339 30.44 20.44 -33.18
N ARG A 340 29.54 19.68 -33.82
CA ARG A 340 29.42 19.64 -35.28
C ARG A 340 28.97 20.97 -35.86
N THR A 341 28.01 21.64 -35.22
CA THR A 341 27.52 22.96 -35.63
C THR A 341 28.63 24.00 -35.57
N ARG A 342 29.43 23.99 -34.50
CA ARG A 342 30.58 24.87 -34.35
C ARG A 342 31.63 24.62 -35.43
N THR A 343 31.99 23.36 -35.66
CA THR A 343 32.97 22.99 -36.70
C THR A 343 32.52 23.45 -38.08
N LEU A 344 31.25 23.19 -38.44
CA LEU A 344 30.68 23.63 -39.71
C LEU A 344 30.69 25.16 -39.86
N LYS A 345 30.47 25.90 -38.76
CA LYS A 345 30.55 27.36 -38.77
C LYS A 345 31.98 27.85 -39.03
N GLU A 346 32.96 27.28 -38.36
CA GLU A 346 34.38 27.61 -38.55
C GLU A 346 34.85 27.26 -39.98
N GLU A 347 34.41 26.12 -40.53
CA GLU A 347 34.67 25.75 -41.93
C GLU A 347 34.00 26.71 -42.92
N ASN A 348 32.76 27.12 -42.68
CA ASN A 348 32.06 28.09 -43.52
C ASN A 348 32.77 29.46 -43.50
N GLU A 349 33.16 29.96 -42.32
CA GLU A 349 33.93 31.21 -42.20
C GLU A 349 35.27 31.13 -42.95
N ALA A 350 35.95 29.99 -42.87
CA ALA A 350 37.20 29.76 -43.61
C ALA A 350 36.99 29.68 -45.14
N LEU A 351 35.90 29.05 -45.59
CA LEU A 351 35.52 28.99 -46.99
C LEU A 351 35.13 30.37 -47.53
N GLU A 352 34.34 31.14 -46.80
CA GLU A 352 33.99 32.53 -47.15
C GLU A 352 35.25 33.40 -47.30
N ALA A 353 36.19 33.29 -46.36
CA ALA A 353 37.47 34.00 -46.45
C ALA A 353 38.31 33.56 -47.66
N ARG A 354 38.24 32.28 -48.07
CA ARG A 354 38.93 31.78 -49.27
C ARG A 354 38.27 32.29 -50.55
N VAL A 355 36.94 32.32 -50.60
CA VAL A 355 36.19 32.87 -51.74
C VAL A 355 36.54 34.34 -51.94
N ALA A 356 36.51 35.15 -50.88
CA ALA A 356 36.87 36.57 -50.94
C ALA A 356 38.28 36.78 -51.51
N ARG A 357 39.28 36.00 -51.06
CA ARG A 357 40.66 36.08 -51.60
C ARG A 357 40.75 35.72 -53.08
N LEU A 358 39.98 34.73 -53.55
CA LEU A 358 39.96 34.35 -54.96
C LEU A 358 39.30 35.42 -55.82
N GLU A 359 38.22 36.04 -55.33
CA GLU A 359 37.56 37.16 -56.02
C GLU A 359 38.48 38.36 -56.15
N GLU A 360 39.22 38.72 -55.10
CA GLU A 360 40.25 39.77 -55.16
C GLU A 360 41.35 39.45 -56.17
N ALA A 361 41.84 38.21 -56.20
CA ALA A 361 42.86 37.78 -57.15
C ALA A 361 42.38 37.86 -58.61
N ILE A 362 41.12 37.47 -58.88
CA ILE A 362 40.50 37.59 -60.20
C ILE A 362 40.33 39.07 -60.58
N GLN A 363 39.90 39.93 -59.66
CA GLN A 363 39.80 41.37 -59.92
C GLN A 363 41.16 42.01 -60.22
N GLN A 364 42.22 41.63 -59.50
CA GLN A 364 43.58 42.08 -59.79
C GLN A 364 44.03 41.62 -61.18
N GLN A 365 43.78 40.36 -61.55
CA GLN A 365 44.12 39.84 -62.87
C GLN A 365 43.36 40.56 -64.00
N ASN A 366 42.07 40.84 -63.81
CA ASN A 366 41.26 41.60 -64.75
C ASN A 366 41.68 43.08 -64.82
N GLY A 367 42.10 43.68 -63.71
CA GLY A 367 42.65 45.04 -63.66
C GLY A 367 43.99 45.16 -64.40
N VAL A 368 44.86 44.14 -64.28
CA VAL A 368 46.10 44.04 -65.06
C VAL A 368 45.79 43.92 -66.56
N LEU A 369 44.85 43.06 -66.95
CA LEU A 369 44.43 42.91 -68.35
C LEU A 369 43.76 44.18 -68.92
N ALA A 370 42.98 44.91 -68.11
CA ALA A 370 42.43 46.21 -68.48
C ALA A 370 43.52 47.29 -68.63
N GLY A 371 44.56 47.24 -67.79
CA GLY A 371 45.75 48.10 -67.91
C GLY A 371 46.55 47.88 -69.18
N PHE A 372 46.53 46.66 -69.75
CA PHE A 372 47.09 46.37 -71.07
C PHE A 372 46.17 46.78 -72.24
N GLY A 373 44.86 46.93 -72.01
CA GLY A 373 43.90 47.41 -73.01
C GLY A 373 44.11 48.87 -73.47
N GLY A 374 44.83 49.68 -72.67
CA GLY A 374 45.18 51.07 -73.00
C GLY A 374 46.46 51.22 -73.82
N TYR A 375 47.31 50.19 -73.88
CA TYR A 375 48.51 50.18 -74.69
C TYR A 375 48.24 49.42 -75.99
N GLY A 376 47.64 50.15 -76.94
CA GLY A 376 47.59 49.71 -78.33
C GLY A 376 48.99 49.38 -78.89
N PRO A 377 49.08 48.81 -80.10
CA PRO A 377 50.25 48.12 -80.68
C PRO A 377 51.60 48.88 -80.67
N VAL A 378 51.61 50.15 -80.27
CA VAL A 378 52.76 51.04 -80.14
C VAL A 378 53.72 50.62 -79.00
N ALA A 379 53.22 50.10 -77.86
CA ALA A 379 54.08 49.70 -76.74
C ALA A 379 54.88 48.42 -77.01
N LEU A 380 54.28 47.48 -77.76
CA LEU A 380 54.97 46.26 -78.24
C LEU A 380 56.04 46.58 -79.30
N LEU A 381 55.82 47.61 -80.14
CA LEU A 381 56.82 48.12 -81.09
C LEU A 381 58.01 48.80 -80.40
N ALA A 382 57.80 49.51 -79.29
CA ALA A 382 58.88 50.15 -78.54
C ALA A 382 59.82 49.13 -77.87
N LEU A 383 59.27 48.05 -77.29
CA LEU A 383 60.07 46.95 -76.72
C LEU A 383 60.83 46.16 -77.79
N ALA A 384 60.25 45.95 -78.98
CA ALA A 384 60.95 45.33 -80.11
C ALA A 384 62.10 46.21 -80.64
N MET A 385 61.94 47.54 -80.65
CA MET A 385 63.01 48.48 -81.08
C MET A 385 64.16 48.55 -80.07
N VAL A 386 63.90 48.46 -78.76
CA VAL A 386 64.95 48.40 -77.74
C VAL A 386 65.73 47.08 -77.81
N GLY A 387 65.05 45.97 -78.09
CA GLY A 387 65.70 44.68 -78.37
C GLY A 387 66.58 44.70 -79.62
N ALA A 388 66.13 45.34 -80.71
CA ALA A 388 66.89 45.48 -81.95
C ALA A 388 68.13 46.39 -81.78
N ALA A 389 68.03 47.48 -81.01
CA ALA A 389 69.14 48.39 -80.73
C ALA A 389 70.24 47.74 -79.86
N ALA A 390 69.87 46.87 -78.92
CA ALA A 390 70.82 46.12 -78.11
C ALA A 390 71.59 45.06 -78.93
N ILE A 391 70.96 44.48 -79.95
CA ILE A 391 71.58 43.51 -80.87
C ILE A 391 72.51 44.21 -81.86
N TRP A 392 72.16 45.40 -82.34
CA TRP A 392 73.01 46.18 -83.26
C TRP A 392 74.30 46.67 -82.59
N ARG A 393 74.22 47.13 -81.33
CA ARG A 393 75.39 47.59 -80.55
C ARG A 393 76.37 46.47 -80.16
N ARG A 394 75.93 45.20 -80.18
CA ARG A 394 76.80 44.02 -79.99
C ARG A 394 77.50 43.56 -81.27
N ARG A 395 77.05 44.00 -82.46
CA ARG A 395 77.69 43.66 -83.74
C ARG A 395 78.79 44.64 -84.18
N SER A 396 78.83 45.86 -83.65
CA SER A 396 79.83 46.88 -84.03
C SER A 396 81.12 46.88 -83.19
N THR A 397 81.35 45.85 -82.38
CA THR A 397 82.57 45.69 -81.56
C THR A 397 83.46 44.51 -81.97
N VAL A 398 83.19 43.90 -83.13
CA VAL A 398 84.10 42.93 -83.76
C VAL A 398 84.17 43.24 -85.26
N ALA A 399 85.39 43.50 -85.73
CA ALA A 399 85.84 43.90 -87.07
C ALA A 399 85.91 45.42 -87.33
#